data_AF-A0A7C3C1I5-F1
#
_entry.id   AF-A0A7C3C1I5-F1
#
_cell.length_a   1.000
_cell.length_b   1.000
_cell.length_c   1.000
_cell.angle_alpha   90.00
_cell.angle_beta   90.00
_cell.angle_gamma   90.00
#
_symmetry.space_group_name_H-M   'P 1'
#
loop_
_entity.id
_entity.type
_entity.pdbx_description
1 polymer ?
#
loop_
_entity_poly.entity_id
_entity_poly.type
_entity_poly.pdbx_seq_one_letter_code
_entity_poly.pdbx_strand_id
1 'polypeptide(L)' 'FRPDLALSRLELAELLLDHYPDEKAEAIEHLDFAIKEFREMKMQPSLERALRRKDILKA' A
#
# COMPACT_ATOMS: atom_id res chain seq x y z
N PHE A 1 7.20 -14.99 2.56
CA PHE A 1 6.47 -14.25 1.51
C PHE A 1 5.02 -14.65 1.50
N ARG A 2 4.12 -13.68 1.75
CA ARG A 2 2.67 -13.88 1.71
C ARG A 2 2.07 -12.87 0.72
N PRO A 3 2.07 -13.17 -0.59
CA PRO A 3 1.63 -12.22 -1.62
C PRO A 3 0.19 -11.80 -1.40
N ASP A 4 -0.69 -12.72 -1.00
CA ASP A 4 -2.08 -12.42 -0.63
C ASP A 4 -2.18 -11.37 0.47
N LEU A 5 -1.35 -11.48 1.52
CA LEU A 5 -1.38 -10.51 2.61
C LEU A 5 -0.91 -9.12 2.14
N ALA A 6 0.13 -9.06 1.30
CA ALA A 6 0.62 -7.79 0.76
C ALA A 6 -0.41 -7.13 -0.17
N LEU A 7 -1.10 -7.91 -1.00
CA LEU A 7 -2.18 -7.44 -1.87
C LEU A 7 -3.37 -6.94 -1.05
N SER A 8 -3.85 -7.72 -0.09
CA SER A 8 -4.96 -7.29 0.77
C SER A 8 -4.62 -6.02 1.57
N ARG A 9 -3.38 -5.87 2.03
CA ARG A 9 -2.92 -4.64 2.70
C ARG A 9 -2.89 -3.44 1.74
N LEU A 10 -2.50 -3.63 0.48
CA LEU A 10 -2.56 -2.58 -0.54
C LEU A 10 -4.00 -2.14 -0.81
N GLU A 11 -4.90 -3.09 -1.04
CA GLU A 11 -6.33 -2.81 -1.31
C GLU A 11 -7.00 -2.11 -0.13
N LEU A 12 -6.70 -2.55 1.10
CA LEU A 12 -7.20 -1.90 2.32
C LEU A 12 -6.67 -0.47 2.45
N ALA A 13 -5.38 -0.24 2.17
CA ALA A 13 -4.83 1.11 2.17
C ALA A 13 -5.50 2.01 1.14
N GLU A 14 -5.77 1.50 -0.07
CA GLU A 14 -6.45 2.26 -1.10
C GLU A 14 -7.87 2.65 -0.67
N LEU A 15 -8.61 1.73 -0.03
CA LEU A 15 -9.94 1.97 0.51
C LEU A 15 -9.94 3.03 1.63
N LEU A 16 -9.01 2.90 2.59
CA LEU A 16 -8.86 3.86 3.68
C LEU A 16 -8.57 5.27 3.16
N LEU A 17 -7.71 5.40 2.15
CA LEU A 17 -7.39 6.70 1.55
C LEU A 17 -8.54 7.32 0.75
N ASP A 18 -9.43 6.49 0.19
CA ASP A 18 -10.54 6.97 -0.64
C ASP A 18 -11.75 7.40 0.20
N HIS A 19 -12.03 6.65 1.27
CA HIS A 19 -13.28 6.81 2.04
C HIS A 19 -13.09 7.29 3.48
N TYR A 20 -11.88 7.13 4.06
CA TYR A 20 -11.62 7.36 5.47
C TYR A 20 -10.40 8.27 5.68
N PRO A 21 -10.51 9.58 5.37
CA PRO A 21 -9.38 10.51 5.43
C PRO A 21 -8.75 10.63 6.82
N ASP A 22 -9.52 10.43 7.90
CA ASP A 22 -9.03 10.39 9.29
C ASP A 22 -8.12 9.18 9.56
N GLU A 23 -8.24 8.10 8.80
CA GLU A 23 -7.45 6.86 8.92
C GLU A 23 -6.21 6.87 7.99
N LYS A 24 -5.79 8.05 7.51
CA LYS A 24 -4.60 8.21 6.65
C LYS A 24 -3.33 7.62 7.28
N ALA A 25 -3.19 7.68 8.60
CA ALA A 25 -2.04 7.11 9.30
C ALA A 25 -1.99 5.58 9.14
N GLU A 26 -3.11 4.89 9.37
CA GLU A 26 -3.23 3.44 9.22
C GLU A 26 -3.00 3.04 7.76
N ALA A 27 -3.59 3.78 6.81
CA ALA A 27 -3.39 3.53 5.39
C ALA A 27 -1.91 3.60 4.98
N ILE A 28 -1.13 4.52 5.56
CA ILE A 28 0.31 4.61 5.32
C ILE A 28 1.04 3.39 5.88
N GLU A 29 0.68 2.87 7.05
CA GLU A 29 1.25 1.64 7.61
C GLU A 29 0.94 0.41 6.75
N HIS A 30 -0.28 0.36 6.19
CA HIS A 30 -0.67 -0.66 5.22
C HIS A 30 0.17 -0.59 3.93
N LEU A 31 0.38 0.61 3.38
CA LEU A 31 1.22 0.83 2.21
C LEU A 31 2.68 0.48 2.47
N ASP A 32 3.26 0.87 3.61
CA ASP A 32 4.68 0.61 3.91
C ASP A 32 4.96 -0.90 4.01
N PHE A 33 4.05 -1.63 4.67
CA PHE A 33 4.10 -3.08 4.72
C PHE A 33 4.04 -3.72 3.33
N ALA A 34 3.06 -3.32 2.51
CA ALA A 34 2.88 -3.86 1.17
C ALA A 34 4.08 -3.58 0.26
N ILE A 35 4.65 -2.36 0.32
CA ILE A 35 5.85 -1.96 -0.43
C ILE A 35 7.04 -2.85 -0.08
N LYS A 36 7.27 -3.09 1.22
CA LYS A 36 8.36 -3.96 1.68
C LYS A 36 8.21 -5.37 1.13
N GLU A 37 7.03 -5.98 1.29
CA GLU A 37 6.77 -7.34 0.79
C GLU A 37 6.89 -7.41 -0.74
N PHE A 38 6.31 -6.47 -1.50
CA PHE A 38 6.42 -6.49 -2.97
C PHE A 38 7.86 -6.32 -3.47
N ARG A 39 8.67 -5.50 -2.78
CA ARG A 39 10.09 -5.33 -3.13
C ARG A 39 10.87 -6.62 -2.95
N GLU A 40 10.68 -7.27 -1.82
CA GLU A 40 11.35 -8.54 -1.52
C GLU A 40 10.88 -9.68 -2.43
N MET A 41 9.61 -9.66 -2.85
CA MET A 41 9.02 -10.61 -3.81
C MET A 41 9.29 -10.27 -5.28
N LYS A 42 9.92 -9.12 -5.57
CA LYS A 42 10.10 -8.59 -6.94
C LYS A 42 8.78 -8.41 -7.72
N MET A 43 7.68 -8.16 -7.02
CA MET A 43 6.36 -7.90 -7.63
C MET A 43 6.28 -6.46 -8.13
N GLN A 44 7.01 -6.14 -9.19
CA GLN A 44 7.11 -4.79 -9.76
C GLN A 44 5.76 -4.09 -10.01
N PRO A 45 4.74 -4.69 -10.65
CA PRO A 45 3.48 -3.98 -10.91
C PRO A 45 2.75 -3.57 -9.63
N SER A 46 2.73 -4.43 -8.62
CA SER A 46 2.10 -4.14 -7.33
C SER A 46 2.93 -3.12 -6.51
N LEU A 47 4.26 -3.20 -6.62
CA LEU A 47 5.18 -2.25 -6.01
C LEU A 47 4.98 -0.83 -6.57
N GLU A 48 4.93 -0.70 -7.90
CA GLU A 48 4.71 0.59 -8.57
C GLU A 48 3.36 1.21 -8.19
N ARG A 49 2.31 0.39 -8.13
CA ARG A 49 0.97 0.83 -7.69
C ARG A 49 0.99 1.34 -6.26
N ALA A 50 1.62 0.62 -5.33
CA ALA A 50 1.73 1.03 -3.93
C ALA A 50 2.57 2.32 -3.77
N LEU A 51 3.66 2.46 -4.51
CA LEU A 51 4.50 3.66 -4.51
C LEU A 51 3.76 4.88 -5.04
N ARG A 52 2.98 4.74 -6.12
CA ARG A 52 2.15 5.83 -6.66
C ARG A 52 1.16 6.33 -5.61
N ARG A 53 0.49 5.42 -4.89
CA ARG A 53 -0.48 5.81 -3.84
C ARG A 53 0.23 6.56 -2.70
N LYS A 54 1.44 6.16 -2.32
CA LYS A 54 2.26 6.85 -1.29
C LYS A 54 2.76 8.23 -1.74
N ASP A 55 3.07 8.40 -3.02
CA ASP A 55 3.50 9.68 -3.59
C ASP A 55 2.37 10.72 -3.57
N ILE A 56 1.15 10.32 -3.94
CA ILE A 56 -0.06 11.16 -3.89
C ILE A 56 -0.32 11.70 -2.46
N LEU A 57 0.08 10.98 -1.41
CA LEU A 57 -0.11 11.43 -0.03
C LEU A 57 0.90 12.46 0.46
N LYS A 58 2.03 12.61 -0.24
CA LYS A 58 3.12 13.53 0.07
C LYS A 58 3.04 14.84 -0.71
N ALA A 59 2.32 14.85 -1.83
CA ALA A 59 1.97 16.04 -2.61
C ALA A 59 0.89 16.87 -1.89
#